data_AF-A0A7S1UQA1-F1
#
_entry.id   AF-A0A7S1UQA1-F1
#
_cell.length_a   1.000
_cell.length_b   1.000
_cell.length_c   1.000
_cell.angle_alpha   90.00
_cell.angle_beta   90.00
_cell.angle_gamma   90.00
#
_symmetry.space_group_name_H-M   'P 1'
#
loop_
_entity.id
_entity.type
_entity.pdbx_description
1 polymer ?
#
loop_
_entity_poly.entity_id
_entity_poly.type
_entity_poly.pdbx_seq_one_letter_code
_entity_poly.pdbx_strand_id
1 'polypeptide(L)'
;EFTGVVPNDPAEPYTVVQTNLPGYDDAGDSDGTDNDTTLSEILVDVSTEDQDIVFIDETDGDGTAATPAPTAIDGTPAPTAEGDILGSISGCVDEDTDDDDAGEEPIEGSTIMLLDSDGSVVASTATGADGCYEFYDLPTGIYSVTQTNLPGFVDVTDADGPLSGGDNDDLDSQILEVPVDDGENVTEQDFTDEKDGDLRTISGTVLEDTDGDDAGDAPISDSPVALVAPDGTIVATTTTDSDGTFEFTGVVPNDPAEPYTV
;
A
#
# COMPACT_ATOMS: atom_id res chain seq x y z
N GLU A 1 29.53 -36.81 -7.15
CA GLU A 1 28.67 -36.24 -8.19
C GLU A 1 28.28 -34.86 -7.72
N PHE A 2 28.51 -33.83 -8.52
CA PHE A 2 28.05 -32.47 -8.22
C PHE A 2 26.55 -32.44 -8.56
N THR A 3 25.69 -32.53 -7.56
CA THR A 3 24.30 -32.11 -7.69
C THR A 3 24.28 -30.62 -7.39
N GLY A 4 24.27 -29.82 -8.45
CA GLY A 4 24.04 -28.38 -8.34
C GLY A 4 22.68 -28.16 -7.70
N VAL A 5 22.71 -27.56 -6.52
CA VAL A 5 21.55 -26.86 -5.98
C VAL A 5 21.47 -25.58 -6.80
N VAL A 6 20.35 -25.37 -7.47
CA VAL A 6 20.03 -24.08 -8.10
C VAL A 6 20.12 -23.03 -6.98
N PRO A 7 20.87 -21.93 -7.14
CA PRO A 7 20.79 -20.84 -6.17
C PRO A 7 19.33 -20.42 -6.05
N ASN A 8 18.81 -20.35 -4.82
CA ASN A 8 17.56 -19.63 -4.56
C ASN A 8 17.69 -18.23 -5.18
N ASP A 9 16.62 -17.77 -5.82
CA ASP A 9 16.53 -16.45 -6.47
C ASP A 9 17.10 -15.34 -5.58
N PRO A 10 17.87 -14.37 -6.12
CA PRO A 10 18.10 -13.12 -5.40
C PRO A 10 16.75 -12.46 -5.13
N ALA A 11 16.61 -11.79 -3.99
CA ALA A 11 15.40 -11.05 -3.66
C ALA A 11 15.00 -10.13 -4.83
N GLU A 12 13.83 -10.38 -5.42
CA GLU A 12 13.37 -9.61 -6.57
C GLU A 12 13.08 -8.17 -6.12
N PRO A 13 13.50 -7.14 -6.90
CA PRO A 13 13.36 -5.74 -6.51
C PRO A 13 11.92 -5.26 -6.60
N TYR A 14 11.60 -4.20 -5.86
CA TYR A 14 10.36 -3.44 -6.09
C TYR A 14 10.43 -2.71 -7.43
N THR A 15 9.27 -2.37 -7.98
CA THR A 15 9.16 -1.46 -9.12
C THR A 15 8.49 -0.16 -8.66
N VAL A 16 9.13 0.99 -8.87
CA VAL A 16 8.47 2.29 -8.72
C VAL A 16 7.97 2.71 -10.10
N VAL A 17 6.67 2.92 -10.21
CA VAL A 17 5.98 3.29 -11.45
C VAL A 17 5.50 4.72 -11.34
N GLN A 18 6.01 5.60 -12.19
CA GLN A 18 5.49 6.94 -12.38
C GLN A 18 4.49 6.94 -13.55
N THR A 19 3.38 7.68 -13.41
CA THR A 19 2.51 8.02 -14.54
C THR A 19 2.78 9.44 -15.02
N ASN A 20 3.15 9.59 -16.29
CA ASN A 20 3.46 10.90 -16.85
C ASN A 20 2.22 11.79 -16.90
N LEU A 21 2.40 13.06 -16.56
CA LEU A 21 1.30 14.01 -16.63
C LEU A 21 0.86 14.23 -18.09
N PRO A 22 -0.37 14.70 -18.31
CA PRO A 22 -0.87 14.93 -19.66
C PRO A 22 0.01 15.94 -20.43
N GLY A 23 0.68 15.48 -21.48
CA GLY A 23 1.54 16.31 -22.35
C GLY A 23 3.03 16.23 -21.99
N TYR A 24 3.38 15.30 -21.10
CA TYR A 24 4.73 14.91 -20.76
C TYR A 24 5.00 13.49 -21.26
N ASP A 25 6.18 13.28 -21.83
CA ASP A 25 6.73 11.97 -22.23
C ASP A 25 8.02 11.73 -21.43
N ASP A 26 8.44 10.47 -21.29
CA ASP A 26 9.69 10.13 -20.60
C ASP A 26 10.91 10.60 -21.42
N ALA A 27 11.84 11.33 -20.78
CA ALA A 27 13.08 11.83 -21.37
C ALA A 27 14.32 11.07 -20.87
N GLY A 28 14.23 10.45 -19.70
CA GLY A 28 15.28 9.58 -19.18
C GLY A 28 15.27 9.42 -17.66
N ASP A 29 15.47 8.21 -17.19
CA ASP A 29 15.42 7.91 -15.76
C ASP A 29 16.81 7.70 -15.14
N SER A 30 16.85 7.71 -13.80
CA SER A 30 18.08 7.37 -13.05
C SER A 30 18.62 5.96 -13.30
N ASP A 31 17.79 5.04 -13.82
CA ASP A 31 18.21 3.72 -14.28
C ASP A 31 18.73 3.69 -15.74
N GLY A 32 18.67 4.85 -16.42
CA GLY A 32 19.14 5.07 -17.78
C GLY A 32 18.21 4.51 -18.85
N THR A 33 16.98 4.18 -18.53
CA THR A 33 15.93 3.90 -19.51
C THR A 33 15.29 5.20 -20.01
N ASP A 34 15.05 5.24 -21.31
CA ASP A 34 14.21 6.22 -22.01
C ASP A 34 13.14 5.34 -22.65
N ASN A 35 11.94 5.43 -22.10
CA ASN A 35 10.87 4.54 -22.45
C ASN A 35 9.71 5.22 -23.19
N ASP A 36 9.81 6.44 -23.73
CA ASP A 36 8.81 7.15 -24.59
C ASP A 36 7.38 6.60 -24.48
N THR A 37 6.89 6.49 -23.25
CA THR A 37 5.58 5.95 -22.92
C THR A 37 4.96 6.77 -21.82
N THR A 38 3.67 6.53 -21.55
CA THR A 38 2.94 7.24 -20.50
C THR A 38 3.30 6.78 -19.09
N LEU A 39 4.17 5.78 -18.94
CA LEU A 39 4.56 5.17 -17.67
C LEU A 39 6.08 4.98 -17.63
N SER A 40 6.73 5.51 -16.60
CA SER A 40 8.15 5.28 -16.33
C SER A 40 8.30 4.28 -15.18
N GLU A 41 9.24 3.33 -15.28
CA GLU A 41 9.39 2.23 -14.32
C GLU A 41 10.85 2.08 -13.90
N ILE A 42 11.12 2.17 -12.59
CA ILE A 42 12.47 1.98 -12.03
C ILE A 42 12.45 0.79 -11.07
N LEU A 43 13.36 -0.16 -11.27
CA LEU A 43 13.58 -1.27 -10.32
C LEU A 43 14.43 -0.81 -9.14
N VAL A 44 13.94 -1.04 -7.92
CA VAL A 44 14.54 -0.56 -6.68
C VAL A 44 14.83 -1.71 -5.73
N ASP A 45 16.10 -1.84 -5.32
CA ASP A 45 16.57 -2.81 -4.34
C ASP A 45 16.78 -2.11 -2.99
N VAL A 46 15.91 -2.39 -2.02
CA VAL A 46 15.96 -1.84 -0.66
C VAL A 46 16.56 -2.82 0.36
N SER A 47 17.21 -3.90 -0.10
CA SER A 47 17.68 -4.99 0.75
C SER A 47 18.68 -4.54 1.82
N THR A 48 19.43 -3.46 1.57
CA THR A 48 20.53 -3.03 2.45
C THR A 48 20.56 -1.55 2.79
N GLU A 49 19.88 -0.70 2.02
CA GLU A 49 19.86 0.75 2.23
C GLU A 49 18.60 1.40 1.65
N ASP A 50 18.29 2.59 2.16
CA ASP A 50 17.27 3.48 1.59
C ASP A 50 17.65 3.88 0.17
N GLN A 51 16.66 4.16 -0.67
CA GLN A 51 16.86 4.46 -2.08
C GLN A 51 16.34 5.85 -2.43
N ASP A 52 17.06 6.54 -3.31
CA ASP A 52 16.70 7.86 -3.83
C ASP A 52 16.78 7.80 -5.36
N ILE A 53 15.64 7.97 -6.03
CA ILE A 53 15.51 7.81 -7.49
C ILE A 53 15.04 9.08 -8.18
N VAL A 54 15.32 9.20 -9.47
CA VAL A 54 14.94 10.37 -10.29
C VAL A 54 14.25 9.90 -11.55
N PHE A 55 13.09 10.49 -11.83
CA PHE A 55 12.41 10.45 -13.12
C PHE A 55 12.59 11.77 -13.86
N ILE A 56 12.76 11.72 -15.18
CA ILE A 56 12.88 12.93 -16.01
C ILE A 56 11.89 12.86 -17.16
N ASP A 57 10.94 13.80 -17.17
CA ASP A 57 9.94 13.93 -18.23
C ASP A 57 10.28 15.11 -19.15
N GLU A 58 9.95 15.04 -20.44
CA GLU A 58 9.98 16.17 -21.37
C GLU A 58 8.58 16.53 -21.86
N THR A 59 8.37 17.79 -22.25
CA THR A 59 7.10 18.19 -22.87
C THR A 59 6.99 17.66 -24.30
N ASP A 60 5.84 17.11 -24.65
CA ASP A 60 5.60 16.61 -26.01
C ASP A 60 5.89 17.69 -27.08
N GLY A 61 6.66 17.34 -28.11
CA GLY A 61 6.82 18.19 -29.31
C GLY A 61 5.54 18.28 -30.16
N ASP A 62 4.45 17.65 -29.70
CA ASP A 62 3.29 17.15 -30.44
C ASP A 62 1.97 17.77 -29.96
N GLY A 63 1.89 18.22 -28.69
CA GLY A 63 0.77 18.96 -28.12
C GLY A 63 -0.47 18.12 -27.79
N THR A 64 -0.35 16.82 -27.50
CA THR A 64 -1.49 15.96 -27.16
C THR A 64 -1.45 15.45 -25.72
N ALA A 65 -1.85 16.33 -24.81
CA ALA A 65 -2.17 16.01 -23.42
C ALA A 65 -3.14 14.81 -23.27
N ALA A 66 -2.64 13.68 -22.76
CA ALA A 66 -3.45 12.53 -22.37
C ALA A 66 -3.87 12.62 -20.88
N THR A 67 -5.12 12.96 -20.60
CA THR A 67 -5.65 13.07 -19.23
C THR A 67 -6.04 11.71 -18.64
N PRO A 68 -5.62 11.41 -17.40
CA PRO A 68 -6.55 10.83 -16.44
C PRO A 68 -6.70 11.73 -15.20
N ALA A 69 -7.94 11.83 -14.70
CA ALA A 69 -8.28 12.52 -13.46
C ALA A 69 -8.48 11.48 -12.35
N PRO A 70 -8.01 11.71 -11.11
CA PRO A 70 -8.37 10.86 -9.98
C PRO A 70 -9.87 11.02 -9.68
N THR A 71 -10.56 9.89 -9.56
CA THR A 71 -11.97 9.86 -9.16
C THR A 71 -12.01 9.75 -7.65
N ALA A 72 -12.44 10.81 -6.97
CA ALA A 72 -12.76 10.76 -5.55
C ALA A 72 -13.99 9.85 -5.34
N ILE A 73 -13.84 8.84 -4.50
CA ILE A 73 -14.90 7.97 -4.00
C ILE A 73 -15.49 8.59 -2.73
N ASP A 74 -16.62 9.30 -2.87
CA ASP A 74 -17.51 9.67 -1.76
C ASP A 74 -18.65 8.64 -1.71
N GLY A 75 -18.44 7.58 -0.93
CA GLY A 75 -19.43 6.55 -0.65
C GLY A 75 -20.23 6.89 0.60
N THR A 76 -21.28 7.71 0.47
CA THR A 76 -22.30 7.77 1.52
C THR A 76 -23.22 6.55 1.39
N PRO A 77 -23.46 5.75 2.45
CA PRO A 77 -24.30 4.56 2.37
C PRO A 77 -25.74 4.90 1.97
N ALA A 78 -26.35 3.99 1.21
CA ALA A 78 -27.76 4.07 0.86
C ALA A 78 -28.65 3.89 2.11
N PRO A 79 -29.75 4.66 2.27
CA PRO A 79 -30.62 4.52 3.43
C PRO A 79 -31.29 3.14 3.45
N THR A 80 -31.18 2.46 4.60
CA THR A 80 -31.85 1.20 4.90
C THR A 80 -33.37 1.37 4.95
N ALA A 81 -34.08 0.29 4.58
CA ALA A 81 -35.53 0.26 4.64
C ALA A 81 -36.00 0.28 6.10
N GLU A 82 -37.10 1.00 6.39
CA GLU A 82 -37.59 1.11 7.76
C GLU A 82 -38.06 -0.25 8.30
N GLY A 83 -37.31 -0.80 9.28
CA GLY A 83 -37.69 -2.01 10.01
C GLY A 83 -36.55 -2.97 10.36
N ASP A 84 -35.33 -2.76 9.84
CA ASP A 84 -34.19 -3.65 10.15
C ASP A 84 -33.65 -3.44 11.57
N ILE A 85 -33.27 -4.56 12.18
CA ILE A 85 -32.46 -4.57 13.40
C ILE A 85 -31.00 -4.59 12.98
N LEU A 86 -30.33 -3.45 13.18
CA LEU A 86 -28.98 -3.23 12.68
C LEU A 86 -27.96 -3.71 13.70
N GLY A 87 -26.87 -4.29 13.20
CA GLY A 87 -25.73 -4.76 13.97
C GLY A 87 -24.56 -3.79 13.97
N SER A 88 -23.43 -4.25 14.51
CA SER A 88 -22.15 -3.56 14.48
C SER A 88 -20.98 -4.53 14.28
N ILE A 89 -19.87 -4.00 13.79
CA ILE A 89 -18.56 -4.67 13.72
C ILE A 89 -17.55 -3.79 14.45
N SER A 90 -16.72 -4.36 15.32
CA SER A 90 -15.66 -3.64 16.04
C SER A 90 -14.45 -4.52 16.32
N GLY A 91 -13.29 -3.87 16.42
CA GLY A 91 -12.04 -4.49 16.86
C GLY A 91 -11.03 -3.41 17.24
N CYS A 92 -9.79 -3.84 17.49
CA CYS A 92 -8.65 -2.97 17.78
C CYS A 92 -7.43 -3.34 16.93
N VAL A 93 -6.54 -2.37 16.76
CA VAL A 93 -5.23 -2.55 16.12
C VAL A 93 -4.19 -2.27 17.18
N ASP A 94 -3.39 -3.28 17.50
CA ASP A 94 -2.40 -3.24 18.57
C ASP A 94 -1.01 -3.63 18.02
N GLU A 95 0.03 -3.04 18.60
CA GLU A 95 1.43 -3.29 18.30
C GLU A 95 1.92 -4.50 19.10
N ASP A 96 2.47 -5.51 18.41
CA ASP A 96 3.37 -6.50 18.98
C ASP A 96 4.72 -5.83 19.27
N THR A 97 5.05 -5.79 20.55
CA THR A 97 6.25 -5.13 21.08
C THR A 97 7.29 -6.10 21.63
N ASP A 98 6.96 -7.39 21.72
CA ASP A 98 7.86 -8.40 22.27
C ASP A 98 8.04 -9.69 21.45
N ASP A 99 7.60 -9.65 20.19
CA ASP A 99 7.74 -10.68 19.15
C ASP A 99 7.05 -12.00 19.56
N ASP A 100 5.87 -11.91 20.19
CA ASP A 100 5.08 -13.07 20.66
C ASP A 100 3.76 -13.31 19.91
N ASP A 101 3.55 -12.57 18.82
CA ASP A 101 2.38 -12.53 17.94
C ASP A 101 1.11 -11.99 18.62
N ALA A 102 1.23 -11.36 19.79
CA ALA A 102 0.13 -10.68 20.48
C ALA A 102 0.28 -9.15 20.43
N GLY A 103 -0.85 -8.45 20.51
CA GLY A 103 -0.86 -7.00 20.63
C GLY A 103 -0.73 -6.51 22.08
N GLU A 104 0.20 -5.60 22.34
CA GLU A 104 0.42 -4.98 23.65
C GLU A 104 0.09 -3.49 23.71
N GLU A 105 0.38 -2.74 22.65
CA GLU A 105 0.24 -1.28 22.63
C GLU A 105 -0.73 -0.79 21.54
N PRO A 106 -1.73 0.04 21.85
CA PRO A 106 -2.71 0.46 20.86
C PRO A 106 -2.11 1.35 19.76
N ILE A 107 -2.48 1.08 18.51
CA ILE A 107 -2.08 1.85 17.33
C ILE A 107 -3.19 2.84 16.95
N GLU A 108 -2.95 4.14 17.17
CA GLU A 108 -3.86 5.22 16.82
C GLU A 108 -3.68 5.68 15.37
N GLY A 109 -4.78 5.74 14.61
CA GLY A 109 -4.83 6.35 13.29
C GLY A 109 -4.74 5.40 12.10
N SER A 110 -4.64 4.08 12.32
CA SER A 110 -4.75 3.07 11.26
C SER A 110 -6.09 3.20 10.55
N THR A 111 -6.09 3.22 9.21
CA THR A 111 -7.32 3.36 8.43
C THR A 111 -7.97 2.00 8.27
N ILE A 112 -9.26 1.91 8.62
CA ILE A 112 -10.06 0.68 8.52
C ILE A 112 -11.18 0.90 7.52
N MET A 113 -11.33 -0.03 6.58
CA MET A 113 -12.34 -0.04 5.53
C MET A 113 -13.26 -1.24 5.72
N LEU A 114 -14.57 -1.02 5.62
CA LEU A 114 -15.57 -2.09 5.62
C LEU A 114 -16.05 -2.30 4.19
N LEU A 115 -15.95 -3.53 3.70
CA LEU A 115 -16.42 -3.92 2.37
C LEU A 115 -17.63 -4.86 2.50
N ASP A 116 -18.57 -4.75 1.56
CA ASP A 116 -19.68 -5.69 1.43
C ASP A 116 -19.28 -6.97 0.65
N SER A 117 -20.22 -7.90 0.51
CA SER A 117 -19.99 -9.16 -0.21
C SER A 117 -19.65 -9.02 -1.70
N ASP A 118 -19.88 -7.84 -2.30
CA ASP A 118 -19.51 -7.54 -3.67
C ASP A 118 -18.10 -6.90 -3.76
N GLY A 119 -17.41 -6.75 -2.62
CA GLY A 119 -16.10 -6.11 -2.51
C GLY A 119 -16.17 -4.58 -2.59
N SER A 120 -17.36 -3.99 -2.41
CA SER A 120 -17.51 -2.53 -2.44
C SER A 120 -17.30 -1.95 -1.05
N VAL A 121 -16.51 -0.88 -0.97
CA VAL A 121 -16.31 -0.14 0.28
C VAL A 121 -17.62 0.53 0.67
N VAL A 122 -18.17 0.15 1.82
CA VAL A 122 -19.44 0.66 2.36
C VAL A 122 -19.25 1.63 3.52
N ALA A 123 -18.10 1.57 4.20
CA ALA A 123 -17.71 2.52 5.23
C ALA A 123 -16.19 2.56 5.41
N SER A 124 -15.68 3.64 6.00
CA SER A 124 -14.31 3.71 6.51
C SER A 124 -14.25 4.50 7.82
N THR A 125 -13.27 4.18 8.64
CA THR A 125 -12.94 4.87 9.90
C THR A 125 -11.44 4.80 10.15
N ALA A 126 -10.96 5.47 11.18
CA ALA A 126 -9.61 5.27 11.70
C ALA A 126 -9.69 4.78 13.16
N THR A 127 -8.66 4.06 13.61
CA THR A 127 -8.53 3.64 15.02
C THR A 127 -8.38 4.85 15.94
N GLY A 128 -8.98 4.76 17.13
CA GLY A 128 -8.89 5.77 18.18
C GLY A 128 -7.57 5.72 18.96
N ALA A 129 -7.42 6.61 19.95
CA ALA A 129 -6.27 6.63 20.85
C ALA A 129 -6.14 5.38 21.75
N ASP A 130 -7.16 4.54 21.77
CA ASP A 130 -7.20 3.23 22.41
C ASP A 130 -7.01 2.07 21.41
N GLY A 131 -6.64 2.36 20.16
CA GLY A 131 -6.41 1.37 19.10
C GLY A 131 -7.69 0.86 18.45
N CYS A 132 -8.87 1.23 18.95
CA CYS A 132 -10.12 0.58 18.57
C CYS A 132 -10.92 1.33 17.51
N TYR A 133 -11.70 0.58 16.74
CA TYR A 133 -12.61 1.06 15.71
C TYR A 133 -13.99 0.40 15.82
N GLU A 134 -15.03 1.05 15.29
CA GLU A 134 -16.40 0.51 15.27
C GLU A 134 -17.18 1.00 14.04
N PHE A 135 -17.86 0.07 13.38
CA PHE A 135 -18.90 0.31 12.39
C PHE A 135 -20.25 -0.04 13.00
N TYR A 136 -21.18 0.90 13.01
CA TYR A 136 -22.54 0.73 13.54
C TYR A 136 -23.58 0.87 12.43
N ASP A 137 -24.84 0.57 12.77
CA ASP A 137 -25.98 0.65 11.85
C ASP A 137 -25.83 -0.27 10.61
N LEU A 138 -25.23 -1.45 10.80
CA LEU A 138 -24.99 -2.42 9.74
C LEU A 138 -26.22 -3.30 9.48
N PRO A 139 -26.72 -3.39 8.24
CA PRO A 139 -27.68 -4.41 7.85
C PRO A 139 -27.14 -5.82 8.06
N THR A 140 -28.03 -6.81 8.11
CA THR A 140 -27.61 -8.21 8.02
C THR A 140 -26.89 -8.46 6.70
N GLY A 141 -25.71 -9.07 6.80
CA GLY A 141 -24.84 -9.28 5.65
C GLY A 141 -23.56 -10.02 6.00
N ILE A 142 -22.75 -10.25 4.97
CA ILE A 142 -21.38 -10.72 5.11
C ILE A 142 -20.49 -9.58 4.65
N TYR A 143 -19.51 -9.25 5.47
CA TYR A 143 -18.58 -8.16 5.25
C TYR A 143 -17.14 -8.67 5.26
N SER A 144 -16.21 -7.84 4.78
CA SER A 144 -14.80 -7.95 5.10
C SER A 144 -14.31 -6.63 5.69
N VAL A 145 -13.29 -6.72 6.55
CA VAL A 145 -12.65 -5.55 7.18
C VAL A 145 -11.22 -5.49 6.69
N THR A 146 -10.82 -4.36 6.11
CA THR A 146 -9.46 -4.14 5.63
C THR A 146 -8.79 -3.02 6.41
N GLN A 147 -7.61 -3.29 6.91
CA GLN A 147 -6.70 -2.32 7.49
C GLN A 147 -5.75 -1.75 6.43
N THR A 148 -5.34 -0.50 6.63
CA THR A 148 -4.15 0.07 6.02
C THR A 148 -3.16 0.39 7.13
N ASN A 149 -2.00 -0.23 7.07
CA ASN A 149 -0.97 -0.09 8.09
C ASN A 149 -0.45 1.34 8.14
N LEU A 150 -0.12 1.78 9.34
CA LEU A 150 0.63 3.02 9.49
C LEU A 150 2.05 2.83 8.95
N PRO A 151 2.66 3.88 8.40
CA PRO A 151 4.06 3.80 8.00
C PRO A 151 4.93 3.39 9.18
N GLY A 152 5.76 2.38 8.96
CA GLY A 152 6.62 1.83 10.01
C GLY A 152 6.08 0.57 10.69
N PHE A 153 4.90 0.09 10.31
CA PHE A 153 4.26 -1.10 10.84
C PHE A 153 4.02 -2.13 9.73
N VAL A 154 4.13 -3.41 10.09
CA VAL A 154 3.84 -4.56 9.21
C VAL A 154 2.87 -5.51 9.91
N ASP A 155 2.08 -6.25 9.15
CA ASP A 155 1.07 -7.17 9.69
C ASP A 155 1.73 -8.38 10.38
N VAL A 156 1.20 -8.77 11.54
CA VAL A 156 1.64 -9.96 12.29
C VAL A 156 0.52 -11.00 12.35
N THR A 157 -0.66 -10.60 12.85
CA THR A 157 -1.85 -11.45 12.91
C THR A 157 -3.12 -10.64 12.75
N ASP A 158 -4.22 -11.32 12.42
CA ASP A 158 -5.56 -10.76 12.49
C ASP A 158 -6.55 -11.74 13.15
N ALA A 159 -7.83 -11.38 13.18
CA ALA A 159 -8.89 -12.19 13.77
C ALA A 159 -9.09 -13.57 13.09
N ASP A 160 -8.65 -13.76 11.84
CA ASP A 160 -8.71 -15.04 11.13
C ASP A 160 -7.57 -15.99 11.56
N GLY A 161 -6.57 -15.48 12.29
CA GLY A 161 -5.51 -16.23 12.96
C GLY A 161 -4.11 -15.83 12.50
N PRO A 162 -3.06 -16.59 12.90
CA PRO A 162 -1.71 -16.26 12.51
C PRO A 162 -1.50 -16.42 11.00
N LEU A 163 -0.80 -15.46 10.41
CA LEU A 163 -0.36 -15.41 9.02
C LEU A 163 0.69 -16.52 8.76
N SER A 164 0.24 -17.77 8.66
CA SER A 164 1.15 -18.92 8.61
C SER A 164 1.86 -19.05 7.26
N GLY A 165 2.97 -18.34 7.09
CA GLY A 165 4.20 -18.76 6.38
C GLY A 165 4.03 -19.59 5.12
N GLY A 166 3.32 -19.05 4.12
CA GLY A 166 3.16 -19.69 2.83
C GLY A 166 2.06 -19.15 1.93
N ASP A 167 1.26 -18.18 2.39
CA ASP A 167 0.47 -17.37 1.46
C ASP A 167 1.36 -16.25 0.91
N ASN A 168 1.36 -16.15 -0.41
CA ASN A 168 1.84 -15.00 -1.14
C ASN A 168 0.57 -14.31 -1.66
N ASP A 169 -0.36 -14.08 -0.74
CA ASP A 169 -1.65 -13.46 -1.00
C ASP A 169 -1.63 -12.12 -0.28
N ASP A 170 -1.67 -11.04 -1.07
CA ASP A 170 -1.77 -9.63 -0.66
C ASP A 170 -3.05 -9.29 0.14
N LEU A 171 -3.48 -10.17 1.05
CA LEU A 171 -4.65 -9.99 1.91
C LEU A 171 -4.28 -9.92 3.40
N ASP A 172 -3.01 -9.73 3.72
CA ASP A 172 -2.45 -9.73 5.09
C ASP A 172 -2.97 -8.59 6.00
N SER A 173 -3.72 -7.64 5.44
CA SER A 173 -4.46 -6.60 6.18
C SER A 173 -5.98 -6.74 6.04
N GLN A 174 -6.54 -7.95 5.79
CA GLN A 174 -7.98 -8.13 5.58
C GLN A 174 -8.58 -9.34 6.32
N ILE A 175 -9.53 -9.07 7.22
CA ILE A 175 -10.40 -10.09 7.84
C ILE A 175 -11.57 -10.41 6.92
N LEU A 176 -11.77 -11.69 6.61
CA LEU A 176 -12.77 -12.16 5.65
C LEU A 176 -14.02 -12.76 6.31
N GLU A 177 -15.09 -12.82 5.52
CA GLU A 177 -16.33 -13.54 5.85
C GLU A 177 -16.98 -13.15 7.20
N VAL A 178 -16.93 -11.88 7.61
CA VAL A 178 -17.50 -11.37 8.87
C VAL A 178 -19.04 -11.32 8.77
N PRO A 179 -19.78 -12.26 9.40
CA PRO A 179 -21.23 -12.31 9.27
C PRO A 179 -21.88 -11.43 10.35
N VAL A 180 -22.78 -10.55 9.94
CA VAL A 180 -23.60 -9.75 10.86
C VAL A 180 -25.03 -10.26 10.78
N ASP A 181 -25.50 -10.93 11.83
CA ASP A 181 -26.91 -11.25 11.98
C ASP A 181 -27.74 -10.06 12.49
N ASP A 182 -29.06 -10.21 12.39
CA ASP A 182 -30.10 -9.30 12.84
C ASP A 182 -29.85 -8.74 14.27
N GLY A 183 -29.35 -7.50 14.38
CA GLY A 183 -29.03 -6.84 15.65
C GLY A 183 -27.79 -7.37 16.38
N GLU A 184 -26.92 -8.11 15.70
CA GLU A 184 -25.70 -8.68 16.25
C GLU A 184 -24.58 -7.65 16.35
N ASN A 185 -23.84 -7.67 17.47
CA ASN A 185 -22.60 -6.94 17.61
C ASN A 185 -21.44 -7.94 17.46
N VAL A 186 -20.75 -7.88 16.33
CA VAL A 186 -19.55 -8.66 16.05
C VAL A 186 -18.35 -7.90 16.60
N THR A 187 -17.63 -8.52 17.53
CA THR A 187 -16.49 -7.91 18.22
C THR A 187 -15.21 -8.71 17.96
N GLU A 188 -14.07 -8.25 18.46
CA GLU A 188 -12.79 -8.97 18.36
C GLU A 188 -12.35 -9.17 16.90
N GLN A 189 -12.64 -8.18 16.05
CA GLN A 189 -12.12 -8.12 14.68
C GLN A 189 -10.77 -7.39 14.72
N ASP A 190 -9.83 -7.99 15.44
CA ASP A 190 -8.59 -7.34 15.84
C ASP A 190 -7.48 -7.58 14.81
N PHE A 191 -6.54 -6.65 14.74
CA PHE A 191 -5.29 -6.75 13.97
C PHE A 191 -4.12 -6.54 14.93
N THR A 192 -3.02 -7.25 14.67
CA THR A 192 -1.75 -7.10 15.37
C THR A 192 -0.69 -6.73 14.36
N ASP A 193 -0.01 -5.62 14.58
CA ASP A 193 1.09 -5.14 13.74
C ASP A 193 2.38 -5.12 14.55
N GLU A 194 3.55 -5.21 13.93
CA GLU A 194 4.83 -4.97 14.59
C GLU A 194 5.52 -3.75 13.99
N LYS A 195 6.27 -3.02 14.81
CA LYS A 195 7.22 -2.04 14.25
C LYS A 195 8.41 -2.78 13.67
N ASP A 196 8.43 -2.95 12.35
CA ASP A 196 9.63 -3.44 11.70
C ASP A 196 10.74 -2.35 11.75
N GLY A 197 11.76 -2.63 12.56
CA GLY A 197 12.91 -1.75 12.78
C GLY A 197 13.90 -1.75 11.62
N ASP A 198 13.75 -2.65 10.66
CA ASP A 198 14.58 -2.78 9.46
C ASP A 198 13.93 -2.22 8.19
N LEU A 199 12.75 -1.60 8.32
CA LEU A 199 12.07 -0.90 7.24
C LEU A 199 12.93 0.18 6.58
N ARG A 200 12.62 0.42 5.31
CA ARG A 200 13.37 1.29 4.40
C ARG A 200 12.51 2.43 3.91
N THR A 201 13.18 3.44 3.38
CA THR A 201 12.56 4.54 2.67
C THR A 201 12.97 4.50 1.21
N ILE A 202 11.99 4.67 0.32
CA ILE A 202 12.23 4.96 -1.10
C ILE A 202 11.74 6.39 -1.33
N SER A 203 12.66 7.30 -1.65
CA SER A 203 12.36 8.68 -2.03
C SER A 203 12.72 8.94 -3.48
N GLY A 204 12.26 10.07 -3.99
CA GLY A 204 12.75 10.54 -5.28
C GLY A 204 12.17 11.86 -5.73
N THR A 205 12.54 12.24 -6.95
CA THR A 205 12.02 13.43 -7.64
C THR A 205 11.57 13.13 -9.05
N VAL A 206 10.50 13.79 -9.50
CA VAL A 206 10.11 13.89 -10.91
C VAL A 206 10.46 15.29 -11.40
N LEU A 207 11.30 15.37 -12.44
CA LEU A 207 11.80 16.62 -13.00
C LEU A 207 11.43 16.73 -14.49
N GLU A 208 11.22 17.95 -14.97
CA GLU A 208 11.04 18.29 -16.37
C GLU A 208 12.41 18.58 -17.01
N ASP A 209 12.75 17.92 -18.11
CA ASP A 209 13.78 18.35 -19.06
C ASP A 209 13.19 19.45 -19.96
N THR A 210 13.74 20.66 -19.85
CA THR A 210 13.27 21.83 -20.59
C THR A 210 14.16 22.21 -21.76
N ASP A 211 15.35 21.63 -21.87
CA ASP A 211 16.34 22.01 -22.87
C ASP A 211 16.83 20.88 -23.79
N GLY A 212 16.32 19.66 -23.56
CA GLY A 212 16.50 18.47 -24.39
C GLY A 212 17.90 17.89 -24.25
N ASP A 213 18.46 17.93 -23.03
CA ASP A 213 19.76 17.36 -22.70
C ASP A 213 19.70 16.12 -21.79
N ASP A 214 18.50 15.58 -21.59
CA ASP A 214 18.16 14.42 -20.77
C ASP A 214 18.53 14.63 -19.28
N ALA A 215 18.62 15.89 -18.84
CA ALA A 215 18.80 16.24 -17.44
C ALA A 215 17.57 17.00 -16.92
N GLY A 216 17.12 16.64 -15.71
CA GLY A 216 16.03 17.33 -15.05
C GLY A 216 16.39 18.78 -14.68
N ASP A 217 15.55 19.72 -15.11
CA ASP A 217 15.73 21.16 -14.95
C ASP A 217 14.79 21.77 -13.90
N ALA A 218 13.52 21.34 -13.91
CA ALA A 218 12.44 21.93 -13.11
C ALA A 218 11.57 20.86 -12.44
N PRO A 219 11.02 21.09 -11.24
CA PRO A 219 10.19 20.09 -10.57
C PRO A 219 8.80 19.95 -11.21
N ILE A 220 8.30 18.70 -11.28
CA ILE A 220 6.93 18.39 -11.69
C ILE A 220 6.11 17.99 -10.44
N SER A 221 5.11 18.80 -10.10
CA SER A 221 4.18 18.51 -8.99
C SER A 221 2.95 17.73 -9.44
N ASP A 222 2.29 17.06 -8.49
CA ASP A 222 1.07 16.27 -8.69
C ASP A 222 1.22 15.07 -9.65
N SER A 223 2.46 14.64 -9.93
CA SER A 223 2.74 13.45 -10.76
C SER A 223 2.44 12.18 -9.95
N PRO A 224 1.55 11.28 -10.40
CA PRO A 224 1.24 10.04 -9.70
C PRO A 224 2.41 9.06 -9.70
N VAL A 225 2.72 8.51 -8.52
CA VAL A 225 3.78 7.50 -8.31
C VAL A 225 3.21 6.31 -7.53
N ALA A 226 3.51 5.10 -7.97
CA ALA A 226 3.11 3.85 -7.32
C ALA A 226 4.33 3.00 -6.98
N LEU A 227 4.32 2.38 -5.80
CA LEU A 227 5.27 1.33 -5.42
C LEU A 227 4.61 -0.02 -5.68
N VAL A 228 5.30 -0.88 -6.43
CA VAL A 228 4.80 -2.19 -6.87
C VAL A 228 5.73 -3.28 -6.37
N ALA A 229 5.18 -4.30 -5.72
CA ALA A 229 5.89 -5.47 -5.24
C ALA A 229 6.31 -6.40 -6.41
N PRO A 230 7.26 -7.33 -6.18
CA PRO A 230 7.73 -8.25 -7.24
C PRO A 230 6.66 -9.15 -7.88
N ASP A 231 5.59 -9.45 -7.16
CA ASP A 231 4.43 -10.21 -7.66
C ASP A 231 3.48 -9.37 -8.54
N GLY A 232 3.70 -8.06 -8.60
CA GLY A 232 2.92 -7.10 -9.38
C GLY A 232 1.86 -6.36 -8.59
N THR A 233 1.77 -6.54 -7.27
CA THR A 233 0.78 -5.83 -6.45
C THR A 233 1.20 -4.41 -6.13
N ILE A 234 0.24 -3.47 -6.18
CA ILE A 234 0.45 -2.08 -5.79
C ILE A 234 0.45 -2.00 -4.26
N VAL A 235 1.62 -1.75 -3.69
CA VAL A 235 1.85 -1.62 -2.24
C VAL A 235 1.38 -0.25 -1.75
N ALA A 236 1.74 0.80 -2.47
CA ALA A 236 1.41 2.17 -2.09
C ALA A 236 1.31 3.08 -3.32
N THR A 237 0.57 4.19 -3.18
CA THR A 237 0.53 5.26 -4.18
C THR A 237 0.67 6.62 -3.51
N THR A 238 1.27 7.56 -4.23
CA THR A 238 1.43 8.96 -3.81
C THR A 238 1.44 9.87 -5.04
N THR A 239 1.53 11.18 -4.82
CA THR A 239 1.77 12.18 -5.87
C THR A 239 2.91 13.09 -5.47
N THR A 240 3.72 13.55 -6.42
CA THR A 240 4.81 14.48 -6.13
C THR A 240 4.30 15.80 -5.55
N ASP A 241 5.09 16.39 -4.65
CA ASP A 241 4.79 17.69 -4.05
C ASP A 241 5.23 18.88 -4.93
N SER A 242 5.14 20.11 -4.41
CA SER A 242 5.51 21.32 -5.16
C SER A 242 7.00 21.42 -5.53
N ASP A 243 7.84 20.66 -4.84
CA ASP A 243 9.28 20.56 -5.12
C ASP A 243 9.57 19.32 -6.00
N GLY A 244 8.54 18.65 -6.51
CA GLY A 244 8.65 17.47 -7.37
C GLY A 244 9.01 16.20 -6.62
N THR A 245 8.96 16.21 -5.29
CA THR A 245 9.46 15.11 -4.45
C THR A 245 8.35 14.12 -4.10
N PHE A 246 8.71 12.85 -3.93
CA PHE A 246 7.84 11.81 -3.36
C PHE A 246 8.61 10.95 -2.36
N GLU A 247 7.87 10.26 -1.48
CA GLU A 247 8.45 9.39 -0.45
C GLU A 247 7.49 8.22 -0.15
N PHE A 248 8.05 7.01 -0.07
CA PHE A 248 7.45 5.82 0.51
C PHE A 248 8.26 5.43 1.74
N THR A 249 7.63 5.49 2.91
CA THR A 249 8.24 5.06 4.18
C THR A 249 7.64 3.73 4.60
N GLY A 250 8.37 2.97 5.41
CA GLY A 250 7.91 1.67 5.88
C GLY A 250 7.97 0.58 4.81
N VAL A 251 8.93 0.66 3.88
CA VAL A 251 9.10 -0.34 2.83
C VAL A 251 9.86 -1.53 3.40
N VAL A 252 9.26 -2.72 3.37
CA VAL A 252 9.89 -3.96 3.81
C VAL A 252 11.10 -4.26 2.92
N PRO A 253 12.29 -4.51 3.48
CA PRO A 253 13.45 -4.94 2.70
C PRO A 253 13.11 -6.18 1.85
N ASN A 254 13.50 -6.16 0.58
CA ASN A 254 13.53 -7.37 -0.24
C ASN A 254 14.67 -8.27 0.29
N ASP A 255 14.40 -9.04 1.34
CA ASP A 255 15.40 -9.84 2.06
C ASP A 255 15.98 -10.94 1.16
N PRO A 256 17.32 -11.04 1.02
CA PRO A 256 17.97 -12.23 0.47
C PRO A 256 17.91 -13.39 1.48
N ALA A 257 16.73 -14.00 1.64
CA ALA A 257 16.48 -15.23 2.38
C ALA A 257 17.19 -15.33 3.75
N GLU A 258 16.43 -15.08 4.81
CA GLU A 258 16.64 -15.59 6.17
C GLU A 258 17.72 -16.69 6.26
N PRO A 259 18.86 -16.45 6.94
CA PRO A 259 19.93 -17.42 7.01
C PRO A 259 19.42 -18.69 7.67
N TYR A 260 19.24 -19.76 6.88
CA TYR A 260 18.82 -21.08 7.34
C TYR A 260 19.43 -21.43 8.69
N THR A 261 18.63 -21.42 9.76
CA THR A 261 19.04 -22.02 11.03
C THR A 261 19.10 -23.53 10.84
N VAL A 262 20.32 -24.07 10.77
CA VAL A 262 20.64 -25.51 10.64
C VAL A 262 20.33 -26.28 11.92
#